data_AF-A0A2M8ITS3-F1
#
_entry.id   AF-A0A2M8ITS3-F1
#
_cell.length_a   1.000
_cell.length_b   1.000
_cell.length_c   1.000
_cell.angle_alpha   90.00
_cell.angle_beta   90.00
_cell.angle_gamma   90.00
#
_symmetry.space_group_name_H-M   'P 1'
#
loop_
_entity.id
_entity.type
_entity.pdbx_description
1 polymer ?
#
loop_
_entity_poly.entity_id
_entity_poly.type
_entity_poly.pdbx_seq_one_letter_code
_entity_poly.pdbx_strand_id
1 'polypeptide(L)'
;MKIEQKAFNIRKKFEGAPLDELLLNSQEVAFATGVEAKSVQNWSTRELIVGHGGGGQRGCHRQFDWQNLMEVACAATLMDSGLSAPADAFRAARHLAHAGAGTTPNCQATRHPGFPYHFELGKTYLHVSGDRGCVMLHTSDTRPSEIETKLGRPVGYISLNVSAVFELVCARLGLHPNTVLDQVYSKDSA
;
A
#
# COMPACT_ATOMS: atom_id res chain seq x y z
N MET A 1 21.59 -13.95 11.08
CA MET A 1 22.68 -13.02 10.68
C MET A 1 22.34 -12.09 9.50
N LYS A 2 22.17 -12.53 8.23
CA LYS A 2 21.95 -11.58 7.09
C LYS A 2 20.59 -10.85 7.11
N ILE A 3 19.54 -11.47 7.65
CA ILE A 3 18.18 -10.89 7.69
C ILE A 3 18.06 -9.83 8.81
N GLU A 4 18.59 -10.13 9.99
CA GLU A 4 18.54 -9.21 11.14
C GLU A 4 19.34 -7.93 10.90
N GLN A 5 20.53 -8.03 10.28
CA GLN A 5 21.31 -6.85 9.91
C GLN A 5 20.57 -5.97 8.89
N LYS A 6 19.82 -6.58 7.98
CA LYS A 6 19.05 -5.86 6.96
C LYS A 6 17.82 -5.19 7.58
N ALA A 7 17.10 -5.90 8.46
CA ALA A 7 16.02 -5.32 9.25
C ALA A 7 16.51 -4.16 10.11
N PHE A 8 17.68 -4.30 10.74
CA PHE A 8 18.32 -3.23 11.52
C PHE A 8 18.67 -2.00 10.67
N ASN A 9 19.30 -2.20 9.51
CA ASN A 9 19.65 -1.10 8.61
C ASN A 9 18.41 -0.37 8.09
N ILE A 10 17.33 -1.11 7.81
CA ILE A 10 16.06 -0.54 7.38
C ILE A 10 15.42 0.23 8.54
N ARG A 11 15.31 -0.34 9.75
CA ARG A 11 14.80 0.34 10.95
C ARG A 11 15.50 1.67 11.20
N LYS A 12 16.82 1.70 11.08
CA LYS A 12 17.61 2.92 11.26
C LYS A 12 17.24 4.02 10.25
N LYS A 13 16.78 3.68 9.03
CA LYS A 13 16.26 4.67 8.08
C LYS A 13 14.90 5.24 8.49
N PHE A 14 14.12 4.47 9.26
CA PHE A 14 12.83 4.90 9.81
C PHE A 14 12.96 5.67 11.13
N GLU A 15 14.11 5.60 11.80
CA GLU A 15 14.41 6.38 13.00
C GLU A 15 14.72 7.84 12.62
N GLY A 16 13.71 8.70 12.66
CA GLY A 16 13.87 10.16 12.60
C GLY A 16 13.67 10.81 11.22
N ALA A 17 13.44 10.03 10.16
CA ALA A 17 13.01 10.56 8.86
C ALA A 17 11.48 10.43 8.72
N PRO A 18 10.79 11.45 8.16
CA PRO A 18 9.38 11.33 7.86
C PRO A 18 9.17 10.31 6.73
N LEU A 19 8.11 9.50 6.82
CA LEU A 19 7.90 8.32 5.97
C LEU A 19 7.79 8.63 4.47
N ASP A 20 7.36 9.83 4.14
CA ASP A 20 7.25 10.39 2.80
C ASP A 20 8.60 10.74 2.15
N GLU A 21 9.69 10.82 2.93
CA GLU A 21 11.05 11.04 2.43
C GLU A 21 11.85 9.73 2.31
N LEU A 22 11.25 8.61 2.70
CA LEU A 22 11.93 7.32 2.72
C LEU A 22 12.11 6.76 1.30
N LEU A 23 13.36 6.48 0.92
CA LEU A 23 13.70 5.80 -0.33
C LEU A 23 14.26 4.40 -0.08
N LEU A 24 13.56 3.42 -0.65
CA LEU A 24 13.87 2.00 -0.59
C LEU A 24 14.41 1.50 -1.93
N ASN A 25 15.30 0.51 -1.93
CA ASN A 25 15.64 -0.24 -3.14
C ASN A 25 14.77 -1.51 -3.26
N SER A 26 14.83 -2.19 -4.42
CA SER A 26 14.02 -3.40 -4.66
C SER A 26 14.22 -4.51 -3.63
N GLN A 27 15.40 -4.62 -3.02
CA GLN A 27 15.66 -5.64 -2.00
C GLN A 27 15.02 -5.29 -0.66
N GLU A 28 14.86 -4.01 -0.35
CA GLU A 28 14.18 -3.53 0.86
C GLU A 28 12.66 -3.66 0.69
N VAL A 29 12.13 -3.28 -0.47
CA VAL A 29 10.71 -3.51 -0.82
C VAL A 29 10.36 -5.00 -0.76
N ALA A 30 11.20 -5.87 -1.34
CA ALA A 30 11.02 -7.32 -1.28
C ALA A 30 10.96 -7.85 0.15
N PHE A 31 11.85 -7.36 1.02
CA PHE A 31 11.87 -7.74 2.42
C PHE A 31 10.58 -7.31 3.16
N ALA A 32 10.14 -6.07 2.95
CA ALA A 32 8.95 -5.54 3.60
C ALA A 32 7.63 -6.18 3.12
N THR A 33 7.55 -6.53 1.83
CA THR A 33 6.35 -7.11 1.23
C THR A 33 6.33 -8.64 1.22
N GLY A 34 7.47 -9.29 1.42
CA GLY A 34 7.60 -10.75 1.40
C GLY A 34 7.70 -11.36 0.00
N VAL A 35 7.72 -10.52 -1.04
CA VAL A 35 7.92 -10.97 -2.43
C VAL A 35 9.40 -11.10 -2.77
N GLU A 36 9.71 -11.76 -3.88
CA GLU A 36 11.09 -11.83 -4.37
C GLU A 36 11.58 -10.50 -4.95
N ALA A 37 12.84 -10.13 -4.69
CA ALA A 37 13.46 -8.94 -5.28
C ALA A 37 13.46 -8.97 -6.82
N LYS A 38 13.55 -10.17 -7.42
CA LYS A 38 13.43 -10.38 -8.86
C LYS A 38 12.04 -9.96 -9.37
N SER A 39 10.99 -10.26 -8.61
CA SER A 39 9.61 -9.86 -8.94
C SER A 39 9.47 -8.35 -8.91
N VAL A 40 9.97 -7.67 -7.87
CA VAL A 40 9.97 -6.20 -7.79
C VAL A 40 10.68 -5.56 -8.98
N GLN A 41 11.87 -6.06 -9.33
CA GLN A 41 12.61 -5.57 -10.50
C GLN A 41 11.85 -5.80 -11.81
N ASN A 42 11.25 -6.98 -11.99
CA ASN A 42 10.48 -7.32 -13.18
C ASN A 42 9.25 -6.42 -13.33
N TRP A 43 8.44 -6.26 -12.27
CA TRP A 43 7.25 -5.40 -12.28
C TRP A 43 7.61 -3.93 -12.54
N SER A 44 8.69 -3.45 -11.94
CA SER A 44 9.19 -2.10 -12.21
C SER A 44 9.72 -1.95 -13.64
N THR A 45 10.37 -2.96 -14.23
CA THR A 45 10.86 -2.91 -15.62
C THR A 45 9.74 -2.93 -16.64
N ARG A 46 8.60 -3.54 -16.27
CA ARG A 46 7.37 -3.51 -17.05
C ARG A 46 6.49 -2.29 -16.75
N GLU A 47 7.01 -1.32 -15.99
CA GLU A 47 6.30 -0.07 -15.64
C GLU A 47 4.95 -0.32 -14.93
N LEU A 48 4.85 -1.42 -14.18
CA LEU A 48 3.64 -1.74 -13.42
C LEU A 48 3.57 -0.94 -12.11
N ILE A 49 4.71 -0.56 -11.54
CA ILE A 49 4.82 0.27 -10.33
C ILE A 49 4.93 1.73 -10.76
N VAL A 50 4.09 2.62 -10.23
CA VAL A 50 4.04 4.04 -10.66
C VAL A 50 4.91 4.92 -9.79
N GLY A 51 5.62 5.88 -10.38
CA GLY A 51 6.22 7.00 -9.61
C GLY A 51 7.56 6.69 -8.94
N HIS A 52 8.21 5.57 -9.25
CA HIS A 52 9.52 5.25 -8.68
C HIS A 52 10.65 6.13 -9.27
N GLY A 53 11.58 6.56 -8.41
CA GLY A 53 12.75 7.36 -8.79
C GLY A 53 13.92 6.51 -9.30
N GLY A 54 14.80 7.11 -10.12
CA GLY A 54 16.00 6.45 -10.62
C GLY A 54 15.77 5.31 -11.62
N GLY A 55 16.84 4.65 -12.05
CA GLY A 55 16.83 3.71 -13.18
C GLY A 55 16.87 4.41 -14.54
N GLY A 56 17.37 3.71 -15.57
CA GLY A 56 17.52 4.25 -16.95
C GLY A 56 18.93 4.70 -17.32
N GLN A 57 19.81 4.94 -16.34
CA GLN A 57 21.25 5.14 -16.53
C GLN A 57 22.07 4.06 -15.81
N ARG A 58 23.19 3.67 -16.42
CA ARG A 58 24.11 2.66 -15.85
C ARG A 58 24.64 3.15 -14.50
N GLY A 59 24.37 2.41 -13.44
CA GLY A 59 24.78 2.73 -12.07
C GLY A 59 23.70 3.39 -11.20
N CYS A 60 22.58 3.84 -11.78
CA CYS A 60 21.47 4.38 -11.02
C CYS A 60 20.46 3.28 -10.68
N HIS A 61 20.44 2.85 -9.42
CA HIS A 61 19.44 1.92 -8.93
C HIS A 61 18.07 2.59 -8.79
N ARG A 62 16.99 1.84 -9.04
CA ARG A 62 15.62 2.31 -8.79
C ARG A 62 15.37 2.46 -7.29
N GLN A 63 14.65 3.52 -6.95
CA GLN A 63 14.25 3.91 -5.61
C GLN A 63 12.73 3.96 -5.53
N PHE A 64 12.20 3.44 -4.43
CA PHE A 64 10.78 3.26 -4.19
C PHE A 64 10.42 3.99 -2.90
N ASP A 65 9.38 4.81 -2.94
CA ASP A 65 8.84 5.50 -1.77
C ASP A 65 7.86 4.61 -0.99
N TRP A 66 7.21 5.20 0.03
CA TRP A 66 6.19 4.51 0.82
C TRP A 66 4.96 4.11 -0.02
N GLN A 67 4.52 4.97 -0.93
CA GLN A 67 3.39 4.68 -1.82
C GLN A 67 3.68 3.47 -2.68
N ASN A 68 4.89 3.38 -3.25
CA ASN A 68 5.37 2.24 -4.02
C ASN A 68 5.42 0.96 -3.18
N LEU A 69 5.92 1.04 -1.96
CA LEU A 69 5.95 -0.10 -1.05
C LEU A 69 4.55 -0.67 -0.83
N MET A 70 3.58 0.20 -0.53
CA MET A 70 2.20 -0.21 -0.29
C MET A 70 1.47 -0.65 -1.56
N GLU A 71 1.80 -0.07 -2.72
CA GLU A 71 1.33 -0.54 -4.04
C GLU A 71 1.76 -2.00 -4.26
N VAL A 72 3.05 -2.30 -4.05
CA VAL A 72 3.60 -3.67 -4.19
C VAL A 72 2.97 -4.63 -3.18
N ALA A 73 2.83 -4.23 -1.92
CA ALA A 73 2.25 -5.06 -0.87
C ALA A 73 0.80 -5.45 -1.19
N CYS A 74 -0.01 -4.49 -1.64
CA CYS A 74 -1.41 -4.74 -2.00
C CYS A 74 -1.52 -5.56 -3.27
N ALA A 75 -0.74 -5.25 -4.32
CA ALA A 75 -0.74 -6.01 -5.56
C ALA A 75 -0.36 -7.48 -5.32
N ALA A 76 0.68 -7.73 -4.51
CA ALA A 76 1.08 -9.09 -4.12
C ALA A 76 -0.05 -9.84 -3.42
N THR A 77 -0.69 -9.21 -2.43
CA THR A 77 -1.79 -9.83 -1.68
C THR A 77 -3.02 -10.09 -2.57
N LEU A 78 -3.32 -9.20 -3.53
CA LEU A 78 -4.38 -9.43 -4.51
C LEU A 78 -4.08 -10.61 -5.42
N MET A 79 -2.83 -10.76 -5.88
CA MET A 79 -2.41 -11.91 -6.69
C MET A 79 -2.54 -13.21 -5.90
N ASP A 80 -2.11 -13.22 -4.64
CA ASP A 80 -2.26 -14.38 -3.74
C ASP A 80 -3.73 -14.71 -3.46
N SER A 81 -4.63 -13.72 -3.56
CA SER A 81 -6.08 -13.87 -3.39
C SER A 81 -6.82 -14.27 -4.67
N GLY A 82 -6.11 -14.54 -5.77
CA GLY A 82 -6.66 -15.04 -7.02
C GLY A 82 -6.73 -14.05 -8.18
N LEU A 83 -6.22 -12.82 -8.03
CA LEU A 83 -6.10 -11.88 -9.15
C LEU A 83 -4.83 -12.18 -9.97
N SER A 84 -4.91 -13.16 -10.86
CA SER A 84 -3.74 -13.79 -11.51
C SER A 84 -2.89 -12.88 -12.41
N ALA A 85 -3.44 -11.77 -12.91
CA ALA A 85 -2.74 -10.86 -13.80
C ALA A 85 -2.05 -9.73 -13.02
N PRO A 86 -0.69 -9.64 -13.02
CA PRO A 86 0.02 -8.60 -12.27
C PRO A 86 -0.40 -7.18 -12.67
N ALA A 87 -0.64 -6.93 -13.96
CA ALA A 87 -1.05 -5.61 -14.44
C ALA A 87 -2.38 -5.15 -13.82
N ASP A 88 -3.33 -6.07 -13.63
CA ASP A 88 -4.62 -5.76 -13.02
C ASP A 88 -4.48 -5.59 -11.50
N ALA A 89 -3.65 -6.40 -10.85
CA ALA A 89 -3.34 -6.25 -9.42
C ALA A 89 -2.66 -4.91 -9.09
N PHE A 90 -1.68 -4.49 -9.90
CA PHE A 90 -1.05 -3.18 -9.76
C PHE A 90 -2.02 -2.04 -10.07
N ARG A 91 -2.84 -2.16 -11.14
CA ARG A 91 -3.89 -1.17 -11.43
C ARG A 91 -4.84 -0.98 -10.25
N ALA A 92 -5.27 -2.08 -9.63
CA ALA A 92 -6.11 -2.04 -8.44
C ALA A 92 -5.39 -1.41 -7.23
N ALA A 93 -4.15 -1.81 -6.96
CA ALA A 93 -3.36 -1.31 -5.84
C ALA A 93 -3.12 0.21 -5.91
N ARG A 94 -3.06 0.80 -7.11
CA ARG A 94 -2.92 2.26 -7.31
C ARG A 94 -4.05 3.07 -6.67
N HIS A 95 -5.26 2.52 -6.57
CA HIS A 95 -6.37 3.19 -5.90
C HIS A 95 -6.10 3.46 -4.42
N LEU A 96 -5.27 2.64 -3.78
CA LEU A 96 -4.80 2.90 -2.43
C LEU A 96 -3.54 3.76 -2.43
N ALA A 97 -2.54 3.36 -3.20
CA ALA A 97 -1.19 3.89 -3.13
C ALA A 97 -1.10 5.36 -3.54
N HIS A 98 -1.83 5.76 -4.59
CA HIS A 98 -1.63 7.06 -5.24
C HIS A 98 -2.86 7.94 -5.22
N ALA A 99 -4.06 7.36 -5.14
CA ALA A 99 -5.29 8.15 -5.02
C ALA A 99 -5.54 8.50 -3.55
N GLY A 100 -5.21 9.72 -3.11
CA GLY A 100 -5.43 10.16 -1.73
C GLY A 100 -5.71 11.65 -1.63
N ALA A 101 -6.94 12.01 -2.00
CA ALA A 101 -7.62 13.25 -1.65
C ALA A 101 -9.15 13.11 -1.82
N GLY A 102 -9.65 11.87 -1.84
CA GLY A 102 -11.07 11.61 -1.99
C GLY A 102 -11.71 11.61 -0.62
N THR A 103 -12.45 12.67 -0.28
CA THR A 103 -13.53 12.56 0.70
C THR A 103 -14.40 11.40 0.25
N THR A 104 -14.41 10.32 1.03
CA THR A 104 -15.45 9.32 0.85
C THR A 104 -16.78 10.03 1.05
N PRO A 105 -17.78 9.88 0.15
CA PRO A 105 -19.02 10.65 0.20
C PRO A 105 -19.76 10.61 1.55
N ASN A 106 -19.46 9.61 2.38
CA ASN A 106 -20.07 9.37 3.68
C ASN A 106 -19.08 9.43 4.87
N CYS A 107 -17.80 9.76 4.63
CA CYS A 107 -16.80 9.88 5.69
C CYS A 107 -15.88 11.05 5.36
N GLN A 108 -15.99 12.12 6.16
CA GLN A 108 -15.17 13.33 6.09
C GLN A 108 -13.69 13.09 6.43
N ALA A 109 -13.32 11.86 6.80
CA ALA A 109 -11.93 11.51 7.02
C ALA A 109 -11.15 11.58 5.69
N THR A 110 -10.18 12.47 5.62
CA THR A 110 -9.19 12.49 4.56
C THR A 110 -8.21 11.34 4.78
N ARG A 111 -7.90 10.58 3.73
CA ARG A 111 -6.90 9.50 3.76
C ARG A 111 -5.67 9.93 2.98
N HIS A 112 -4.48 9.76 3.57
CA HIS A 112 -3.23 9.98 2.84
C HIS A 112 -2.95 8.84 1.84
N PRO A 113 -2.45 9.15 0.63
CA PRO A 113 -2.02 8.14 -0.33
C PRO A 113 -1.04 7.14 0.29
N GLY A 114 -1.21 5.85 0.01
CA GLY A 114 -0.35 4.80 0.55
C GLY A 114 -0.61 4.42 2.01
N PHE A 115 -1.48 5.15 2.74
CA PHE A 115 -1.83 4.79 4.11
C PHE A 115 -3.30 4.31 4.20
N PRO A 116 -3.60 3.34 5.08
CA PRO A 116 -4.98 3.11 5.50
C PRO A 116 -5.51 4.33 6.28
N TYR A 117 -6.82 4.42 6.45
CA TYR A 117 -7.44 5.35 7.41
C TYR A 117 -6.90 5.11 8.83
N HIS A 118 -7.03 6.14 9.68
CA HIS A 118 -6.68 6.04 11.10
C HIS A 118 -7.41 4.87 11.78
N PHE A 119 -6.71 4.11 12.61
CA PHE A 119 -7.21 2.85 13.18
C PHE A 119 -8.43 3.03 14.09
N GLU A 120 -8.60 4.22 14.69
CA GLU A 120 -9.76 4.55 15.53
C GLU A 120 -11.06 4.68 14.72
N LEU A 121 -10.96 4.96 13.42
CA LEU A 121 -12.14 5.13 12.56
C LEU A 121 -12.71 3.79 12.08
N GLY A 122 -11.90 2.73 12.06
CA GLY A 122 -12.26 1.41 11.54
C GLY A 122 -11.15 0.76 10.74
N LYS A 123 -11.51 -0.18 9.86
CA LYS A 123 -10.54 -0.91 9.01
C LYS A 123 -10.66 -0.44 7.56
N THR A 124 -9.52 -0.32 6.88
CA THR A 124 -9.50 0.09 5.47
C THR A 124 -9.55 -1.13 4.58
N TYR A 125 -10.44 -1.11 3.59
CA TYR A 125 -10.55 -2.14 2.58
C TYR A 125 -10.37 -1.58 1.18
N LEU A 126 -9.69 -2.34 0.33
CA LEU A 126 -9.63 -2.15 -1.11
C LEU A 126 -10.54 -3.19 -1.76
N HIS A 127 -11.59 -2.76 -2.44
CA HIS A 127 -12.49 -3.62 -3.19
C HIS A 127 -12.19 -3.53 -4.68
N VAL A 128 -12.18 -4.66 -5.37
CA VAL A 128 -11.77 -4.75 -6.78
C VAL A 128 -12.71 -5.68 -7.54
N SER A 129 -13.20 -5.23 -8.69
CA SER A 129 -13.95 -6.04 -9.65
C SER A 129 -13.57 -5.65 -11.07
N GLY A 130 -12.88 -6.54 -11.79
CA GLY A 130 -12.40 -6.26 -13.15
C GLY A 130 -11.45 -5.06 -13.15
N ASP A 131 -11.79 -4.03 -13.91
CA ASP A 131 -11.04 -2.78 -14.03
C ASP A 131 -11.42 -1.72 -12.98
N ARG A 132 -12.40 -2.00 -12.11
CA ARG A 132 -12.90 -1.08 -11.10
C ARG A 132 -12.30 -1.40 -9.73
N GLY A 133 -11.86 -0.36 -9.04
CA GLY A 133 -11.40 -0.44 -7.66
C GLY A 133 -11.90 0.72 -6.83
N CYS A 134 -12.17 0.47 -5.54
CA CYS A 134 -12.48 1.53 -4.58
C CYS A 134 -11.88 1.22 -3.21
N VAL A 135 -11.38 2.27 -2.54
CA VAL A 135 -10.92 2.19 -1.16
C VAL A 135 -12.05 2.68 -0.25
N MET A 136 -12.36 1.94 0.79
CA MET A 136 -13.42 2.27 1.74
C MET A 136 -12.98 2.02 3.17
N LEU A 137 -13.39 2.93 4.07
CA LEU A 137 -13.42 2.67 5.49
C LEU A 137 -14.59 1.71 5.79
N HIS A 138 -14.30 0.64 6.51
CA HIS A 138 -15.29 -0.30 7.05
C HIS A 138 -15.47 -0.04 8.54
N THR A 139 -16.70 0.30 8.89
CA THR A 139 -17.24 0.43 10.25
C THR A 139 -18.33 -0.62 10.48
N SER A 140 -18.89 -0.68 11.68
CA SER A 140 -20.03 -1.55 11.99
C SER A 140 -21.25 -1.35 11.07
N ASP A 141 -21.39 -0.16 10.48
CA ASP A 141 -22.55 0.22 9.67
C ASP A 141 -22.34 0.03 8.16
N THR A 142 -21.16 -0.45 7.74
CA THR A 142 -20.83 -0.57 6.32
C THR A 142 -21.65 -1.67 5.66
N ARG A 143 -22.48 -1.29 4.68
CA ARG A 143 -23.38 -2.22 3.98
C ARG A 143 -22.75 -2.75 2.68
N PRO A 144 -22.90 -4.05 2.35
CA PRO A 144 -22.44 -4.61 1.09
C PRO A 144 -22.94 -3.85 -0.16
N SER A 145 -24.19 -3.37 -0.13
CA SER A 145 -24.80 -2.62 -1.23
C SER A 145 -24.06 -1.33 -1.59
N GLU A 146 -23.37 -0.70 -0.64
CA GLU A 146 -22.56 0.50 -0.88
C GLU A 146 -21.31 0.16 -1.68
N ILE A 147 -20.67 -0.97 -1.37
CA ILE A 147 -19.50 -1.49 -2.06
C ILE A 147 -19.88 -1.82 -3.51
N GLU A 148 -20.97 -2.58 -3.68
CA GLU A 148 -21.51 -2.94 -4.98
C GLU A 148 -21.82 -1.70 -5.81
N THR A 149 -22.49 -0.70 -5.22
CA THR A 149 -22.83 0.53 -5.94
C THR A 149 -21.59 1.28 -6.43
N LYS A 150 -20.54 1.39 -5.60
CA LYS A 150 -19.27 2.02 -6.01
C LYS A 150 -18.52 1.24 -7.09
N LEU A 151 -18.65 -0.09 -7.09
CA LEU A 151 -18.09 -0.94 -8.15
C LEU A 151 -19.01 -1.03 -9.38
N GLY A 152 -20.22 -0.46 -9.34
CA GLY A 152 -21.21 -0.52 -10.41
C GLY A 152 -21.93 -1.86 -10.55
N ARG A 153 -22.26 -2.47 -9.42
CA ARG A 153 -23.05 -3.69 -9.25
C ARG A 153 -22.45 -4.90 -9.98
N PRO A 154 -21.19 -5.27 -9.66
CA PRO A 154 -20.58 -6.45 -10.25
C PRO A 154 -21.23 -7.73 -9.72
N VAL A 155 -21.06 -8.84 -10.47
CA VAL A 155 -21.50 -10.18 -10.04
C VAL A 155 -20.65 -10.71 -8.87
N GLY A 156 -19.41 -10.25 -8.73
CA GLY A 156 -18.52 -10.59 -7.64
C GLY A 156 -17.34 -9.62 -7.57
N TYR A 157 -16.68 -9.56 -6.42
CA TYR A 157 -15.53 -8.69 -6.19
C TYR A 157 -14.58 -9.32 -5.16
N ILE A 158 -13.32 -8.88 -5.19
CA ILE A 158 -12.32 -9.21 -4.16
C ILE A 158 -12.30 -8.06 -3.16
N SER A 159 -12.28 -8.40 -1.87
CA SER A 159 -12.13 -7.43 -0.78
C SER A 159 -10.83 -7.70 -0.01
N LEU A 160 -9.92 -6.73 -0.03
CA LEU A 160 -8.63 -6.80 0.63
C LEU A 160 -8.62 -5.90 1.87
N ASN A 161 -8.37 -6.47 3.05
CA ASN A 161 -8.14 -5.70 4.27
C ASN A 161 -6.75 -5.04 4.23
N VAL A 162 -6.71 -3.78 3.80
CA VAL A 162 -5.49 -2.99 3.66
C VAL A 162 -4.85 -2.72 5.02
N SER A 163 -5.65 -2.52 6.07
CA SER A 163 -5.10 -2.33 7.42
C SER A 163 -4.25 -3.52 7.85
N ALA A 164 -4.66 -4.75 7.56
CA ALA A 164 -3.88 -5.95 7.85
C ALA A 164 -2.60 -6.04 7.00
N VAL A 165 -2.66 -5.67 5.71
CA VAL A 165 -1.46 -5.60 4.84
C VAL A 165 -0.46 -4.59 5.38
N PHE A 166 -0.94 -3.42 5.80
CA PHE A 166 -0.13 -2.37 6.41
C PHE A 166 0.51 -2.82 7.73
N GLU A 167 -0.26 -3.47 8.61
CA GLU A 167 0.25 -4.05 9.86
C GLU A 167 1.39 -5.06 9.59
N LEU A 168 1.25 -5.91 8.58
CA LEU A 168 2.28 -6.88 8.19
C LEU A 168 3.56 -6.19 7.66
N VAL A 169 3.40 -5.16 6.82
CA VAL A 169 4.52 -4.37 6.31
C VAL A 169 5.25 -3.68 7.48
N CYS A 170 4.52 -3.02 8.37
CA CYS A 170 5.08 -2.40 9.58
C CYS A 170 5.82 -3.43 10.44
N ALA A 171 5.22 -4.59 10.70
CA ALA A 171 5.84 -5.64 11.51
C ALA A 171 7.18 -6.13 10.93
N ARG A 172 7.26 -6.34 9.62
CA ARG A 172 8.52 -6.73 8.94
C ARG A 172 9.59 -5.64 9.03
N LEU A 173 9.16 -4.39 8.97
CA LEU A 173 10.02 -3.23 9.15
C LEU A 173 10.38 -2.97 10.62
N GLY A 174 9.73 -3.64 11.57
CA GLY A 174 9.89 -3.39 13.01
C GLY A 174 9.28 -2.08 13.48
N LEU A 175 8.26 -1.60 12.78
CA LEU A 175 7.49 -0.40 13.12
C LEU A 175 6.20 -0.78 13.84
N HIS A 176 5.73 0.09 14.72
CA HIS A 176 4.41 -0.06 15.33
C HIS A 176 3.36 0.64 14.45
N PRO A 177 2.38 -0.08 13.89
CA PRO A 177 1.47 0.47 12.89
C PRO A 177 0.65 1.66 13.40
N ASN A 178 0.18 1.62 14.65
CA ASN A 178 -0.60 2.73 15.22
C ASN A 178 0.24 4.00 15.32
N THR A 179 1.50 3.88 15.76
CA THR A 179 2.41 5.02 15.91
C THR A 179 2.72 5.66 14.56
N VAL A 180 2.83 4.85 13.50
CA VAL A 180 2.97 5.36 12.13
C VAL A 180 1.73 6.14 11.71
N LEU A 181 0.53 5.60 11.95
CA LEU A 181 -0.71 6.29 11.59
C LEU A 181 -0.92 7.56 12.41
N ASP A 182 -0.61 7.55 13.71
CA ASP A 182 -0.64 8.74 14.57
C ASP A 182 0.23 9.86 13.99
N GLN A 183 1.46 9.54 13.56
CA GLN A 183 2.38 10.52 12.96
C GLN A 183 1.88 11.08 11.63
N VAL A 184 1.23 10.26 10.81
CA VAL A 184 0.71 10.68 9.51
C VAL A 184 -0.51 11.57 9.69
N TYR A 185 -1.47 11.17 10.53
CA TYR A 185 -2.75 11.87 10.69
C TYR A 185 -2.73 13.00 11.73
N SER A 186 -1.75 13.05 12.65
CA SER A 186 -1.58 14.19 13.57
C SER A 186 -1.20 15.48 12.84
N LYS A 187 -0.50 15.38 11.71
CA LYS A 187 -0.08 16.55 10.89
C LYS A 187 -1.25 17.25 10.20
N ASP A 188 -2.35 16.55 9.95
CA ASP A 188 -3.55 17.10 9.29
C ASP A 188 -4.55 17.73 10.28
N SER A 189 -4.30 17.61 11.58
CA SER A 189 -5.16 18.17 12.64
C SER A 189 -4.69 19.56 13.13
N ALA A 190 -3.75 20.20 12.43
CA ALA A 190 -3.16 21.50 12.77
C ALA A 190 -3.57 22.61 11.80
#